data_AF-A0A379U3I4-F1
#
_entry.id   AF-A0A379U3I4-F1
#
_cell.length_a   1.000
_cell.length_b   1.000
_cell.length_c   1.000
_cell.angle_alpha   90.00
_cell.angle_beta   90.00
_cell.angle_gamma   90.00
#
_symmetry.space_group_name_H-M   'P 1'
#
loop_
_entity.id
_entity.type
_entity.pdbx_description
1 polymer ?
#
loop_
_entity_poly.entity_id
_entity_poly.type
_entity_poly.pdbx_seq_one_letter_code
_entity_poly.pdbx_strand_id
1 'polypeptide(L)' 'MLGRGISLLDAFGAANDVLKGAVQGIAELITRPGLMNVDFADVRTVMSEMGYAMMGSGVAER' A
#
# COMPACT_ATOMS: atom_id res chain seq x y z
N MET A 1 -3.66 0.56 -15.20
CA MET A 1 -3.06 1.74 -15.86
C MET A 1 -4.18 2.56 -16.46
N LEU A 2 -4.38 3.79 -15.99
CA LEU A 2 -5.44 4.66 -16.47
C LEU A 2 -5.17 5.05 -17.94
N GLY A 3 -6.13 4.79 -18.83
CA GLY A 3 -6.00 5.06 -20.26
C GLY A 3 -6.13 6.54 -20.61
N ARG A 4 -5.77 6.92 -21.85
CA ARG A 4 -5.95 8.30 -22.34
C ARG A 4 -7.45 8.62 -22.50
N GLY A 5 -7.98 9.52 -21.66
CA GLY A 5 -9.40 9.89 -21.61
C GLY A 5 -10.04 9.88 -20.22
N ILE A 6 -9.24 9.66 -19.18
CA ILE A 6 -9.64 9.68 -17.77
C ILE A 6 -10.23 11.03 -17.34
N SER A 7 -11.38 11.01 -16.66
CA SER A 7 -11.93 12.21 -16.02
C SER A 7 -11.12 12.58 -14.78
N LEU A 8 -11.12 13.86 -14.41
CA LEU A 8 -10.41 14.32 -13.21
C LEU A 8 -10.88 13.59 -11.94
N LEU A 9 -12.18 13.27 -11.88
CA LEU A 9 -12.78 12.55 -10.77
C LEU A 9 -12.26 11.10 -10.68
N ASP A 10 -12.14 10.42 -11.81
CA ASP A 10 -11.58 9.06 -11.86
C ASP A 10 -10.08 9.06 -11.52
N ALA A 11 -9.36 10.14 -11.84
CA ALA A 11 -7.94 10.30 -11.51
C ALA A 11 -7.74 10.37 -9.99
N PHE A 12 -8.55 11.19 -9.32
CA PHE A 12 -8.54 11.25 -7.86
C PHE A 12 -9.03 9.95 -7.21
N GLY A 13 -10.02 9.28 -7.81
CA GLY A 13 -10.45 7.95 -7.38
C GLY A 13 -9.29 6.94 -7.39
N ALA A 14 -8.56 6.86 -8.49
CA ALA A 14 -7.41 5.97 -8.60
C ALA A 14 -6.26 6.34 -7.65
N ALA A 15 -6.01 7.64 -7.42
CA ALA A 15 -5.03 8.07 -6.42
C ALA A 15 -5.45 7.67 -5.00
N ASN A 16 -6.74 7.80 -4.67
CA ASN A 16 -7.29 7.35 -3.38
C ASN A 16 -7.17 5.85 -3.20
N ASP A 17 -7.37 5.06 -4.26
CA ASP A 17 -7.20 3.60 -4.21
C ASP A 17 -5.74 3.21 -3.91
N VAL A 18 -4.76 3.93 -4.46
CA VAL A 18 -3.34 3.73 -4.13
C VAL A 18 -3.06 4.06 -2.67
N LEU A 19 -3.54 5.21 -2.18
CA LEU A 19 -3.36 5.61 -0.78
C LEU A 19 -4.03 4.63 0.19
N LYS A 20 -5.24 4.17 -0.14
CA LYS A 20 -5.98 3.17 0.63
C LYS A 20 -5.23 1.85 0.68
N GLY A 21 -4.75 1.36 -0.47
CA GLY A 21 -3.95 0.14 -0.55
C GLY A 21 -2.67 0.23 0.28
N ALA A 22 -2.04 1.39 0.31
CA ALA A 22 -0.83 1.62 1.11
C ALA A 22 -1.07 1.50 2.61
N VAL A 23 -2.11 2.17 3.11
CA VAL A 23 -2.48 2.11 4.53
C VAL A 23 -2.96 0.71 4.90
N GLN A 24 -3.75 0.08 4.03
CA GLN A 24 -4.28 -1.27 4.26
C GLN A 24 -3.17 -2.31 4.31
N GLY A 25 -2.16 -2.26 3.44
CA GLY A 25 -1.04 -3.19 3.45
C GLY A 25 -0.23 -3.15 4.76
N ILE A 26 0.04 -1.95 5.28
CA ILE A 26 0.73 -1.78 6.56
C ILE A 26 -0.17 -2.25 7.72
N ALA A 27 -1.44 -1.86 7.70
CA ALA A 27 -2.37 -2.21 8.76
C ALA A 27 -2.64 -3.72 8.83
N GLU A 28 -2.75 -4.41 7.70
CA GLU A 28 -2.98 -5.86 7.65
C GLU A 28 -1.77 -6.65 8.15
N LEU A 29 -0.54 -6.20 7.87
CA LEU A 29 0.68 -6.80 8.42
C LEU A 29 0.72 -6.79 9.96
N ILE A 30 0.08 -5.80 10.58
CA ILE A 30 0.03 -5.65 12.05
C ILE A 30 -1.20 -6.37 12.65
N THR A 31 -2.36 -6.28 11.98
CA THR A 31 -3.65 -6.67 12.56
C THR A 31 -4.10 -8.09 12.23
N ARG A 32 -3.58 -8.69 11.16
CA ARG A 32 -3.88 -10.07 10.76
C ARG A 32 -2.62 -10.92 10.87
N PRO A 33 -2.43 -11.67 11.97
CA PRO A 33 -1.31 -12.58 12.10
C PRO A 33 -1.39 -13.66 11.01
N GLY A 34 -0.46 -13.61 10.07
CA GLY A 34 -0.21 -14.70 9.11
C GLY A 34 0.82 -15.70 9.63
N LEU A 35 1.18 -16.68 8.80
CA LEU A 35 2.24 -17.65 9.12
C LEU A 35 3.63 -17.00 9.33
N MET A 36 3.88 -15.85 8.69
CA MET A 36 4.98 -14.94 9.01
C MET A 36 4.39 -13.62 9.49
N ASN A 37 4.59 -13.30 10.77
CA ASN A 37 4.14 -12.06 11.39
C ASN A 37 5.33 -11.11 11.50
N VAL A 38 5.19 -9.89 11.00
CA VAL A 38 6.13 -8.79 11.28
C VAL A 38 5.54 -8.00 12.44
N ASP A 39 6.32 -7.75 13.49
CA ASP A 39 5.78 -7.05 14.65
C ASP A 39 5.72 -5.52 14.41
N PHE A 40 4.94 -4.83 15.25
CA PHE A 40 4.79 -3.38 15.15
C PHE A 40 6.10 -2.62 15.39
N ALA A 41 7.02 -3.19 16.18
CA ALA A 41 8.29 -2.56 16.49
C ALA A 41 9.26 -2.61 15.28
N ASP A 42 9.25 -3.71 14.53
CA ASP A 42 10.00 -3.89 13.28
C ASP A 42 9.51 -2.92 12.21
N VAL A 43 8.19 -2.85 11.98
CA VAL A 43 7.60 -1.89 11.03
C VAL A 43 7.95 -0.45 11.41
N ARG A 44 7.78 -0.08 12.69
CA ARG A 44 8.12 1.26 13.18
C ARG A 44 9.60 1.57 12.96
N THR A 45 10.50 0.62 13.21
CA THR A 45 11.95 0.83 13.07
C THR A 45 12.33 1.09 11.62
N VAL A 46 11.82 0.27 10.69
CA VAL A 46 12.08 0.41 9.26
C VAL A 46 11.41 1.67 8.69
N MET A 47 10.26 2.10 9.21
CA MET A 47 9.59 3.32 8.76
C MET A 47 10.15 4.62 9.38
N SER A 48 10.86 4.56 10.51
CA SER A 48 11.37 5.75 11.20
C SER A 48 12.70 6.28 10.64
N GLU A 49 13.46 5.44 9.92
CA GLU A 49 14.82 5.73 9.43
C GLU A 49 14.88 5.97 7.91
N MET A 50 13.74 6.26 7.25
CA MET A 50 13.69 6.24 5.79
C MET A 50 13.42 7.62 5.16
N GLY A 51 14.24 7.93 4.15
CA GLY A 51 14.01 9.03 3.20
C GLY A 51 12.86 8.70 2.24
N TYR A 52 13.07 8.82 0.93
CA TYR A 52 12.02 8.49 -0.05
C TYR A 52 11.71 6.98 -0.08
N ALA A 53 10.42 6.64 0.10
CA ALA A 53 9.91 5.27 0.02
C ALA A 53 9.06 5.08 -1.26
N MET A 54 9.06 3.86 -1.79
CA MET A 54 8.32 3.46 -2.99
C MET A 54 7.43 2.25 -2.68
N MET A 55 6.19 2.26 -3.18
CA MET A 55 5.25 1.16 -3.00
C MET A 55 4.76 0.64 -4.35
N GLY A 56 4.84 -0.68 -4.54
CA GLY A 56 4.30 -1.39 -5.69
C GLY A 56 3.27 -2.42 -5.26
N SER A 57 2.19 -2.53 -6.03
CA SER A 57 1.14 -3.54 -5.87
C SER A 57 1.06 -4.39 -7.14
N GLY A 58 0.94 -5.71 -6.97
CA GLY A 58 0.78 -6.67 -8.05
C GLY A 58 -0.18 -7.77 -7.64
N VAL A 59 -1.19 -8.03 -8.46
CA VAL A 59 -2.16 -9.11 -8.26
C VAL A 59 -1.99 -10.10 -9.40
N ALA A 60 -1.85 -11.38 -9.07
CA ALA A 60 -1.82 -12.47 -10.03
C ALA A 60 -2.96 -13.43 -9.68
N GLU A 61 -3.85 -13.68 -10.64
CA GLU A 61 -4.82 -14.78 -10.59
C GLU A 61 -4.35 -15.92 -11.49
N ARG A 62 -4.68 -17.14 -11.09
CA ARG A 62 -4.23 -18.37 -11.73
C ARG A 62 -5.11 -18.76 -12.91
#